data_AF-A0A1B6AEZ6-F1
#
_entry.id   AF-A0A1B6AEZ6-F1
#
_cell.length_a   1.000
_cell.length_b   1.000
_cell.length_c   1.000
_cell.angle_alpha   90.00
_cell.angle_beta   90.00
_cell.angle_gamma   90.00
#
_symmetry.space_group_name_H-M   'P 1'
#
loop_
_entity.id
_entity.type
_entity.pdbx_description
1 polymer ?
#
loop_
_entity_poly.entity_id
_entity_poly.type
_entity_poly.pdbx_seq_one_letter_code
_entity_poly.pdbx_strand_id
1 'polypeptide(L)'
;MPGWMDLAYTTAGGVVGAAVTNYLSRNQERRQLRAAVMQQLLRVATVCDRVGDIAPSRGQSPSPSRYLVGERLLATARFGVTAVLDDGGDAEQTQREAISDLVVAALSAGIPRTVLDFAGGGEERALQCKAIELIDVRLGGVLGESLDELMAHSEAYRQATAQHLLRALWHPWQTRLRLRARLRALRQDVDALHRRQQAAMSVLAQPEHTQALAERLGHL
;
A
#
# COMPACT_ATOMS: atom_id res chain seq x y z
N MET A 1 -26.79 59.81 -12.55
CA MET A 1 -26.05 59.30 -11.39
C MET A 1 -26.47 57.86 -11.16
N PRO A 2 -25.55 56.88 -11.12
CA PRO A 2 -25.91 55.48 -10.88
C PRO A 2 -26.53 55.36 -9.48
N GLY A 3 -27.72 54.77 -9.40
CA GLY A 3 -28.42 54.56 -8.14
C GLY A 3 -27.70 53.53 -7.27
N TRP A 4 -27.82 53.64 -5.96
CA TRP A 4 -27.12 52.76 -5.01
C TRP A 4 -27.48 51.27 -5.19
N MET A 5 -28.62 50.99 -5.85
CA MET A 5 -29.02 49.65 -6.25
C MET A 5 -28.16 49.03 -7.37
N ASP A 6 -27.70 49.80 -8.37
CA ASP A 6 -26.82 49.27 -9.43
C ASP A 6 -25.44 48.89 -8.90
N LEU A 7 -24.96 49.64 -7.89
CA LEU A 7 -23.68 49.42 -7.24
C LEU A 7 -23.72 48.18 -6.32
N ALA A 8 -24.85 47.95 -5.64
CA ALA A 8 -25.09 46.75 -4.84
C ALA A 8 -25.24 45.49 -5.70
N TYR A 9 -25.90 45.60 -6.87
CA TYR A 9 -26.11 44.46 -7.77
C TYR A 9 -24.82 43.99 -8.45
N THR A 10 -23.95 44.93 -8.83
CA THR A 10 -22.64 44.63 -9.44
C THR A 10 -21.62 44.10 -8.43
N THR A 11 -21.61 44.59 -7.19
CA THR A 11 -20.73 44.04 -6.13
C THR A 11 -21.22 42.69 -5.60
N ALA A 12 -22.52 42.50 -5.40
CA ALA A 12 -23.07 41.19 -5.03
C ALA A 12 -22.86 40.15 -6.13
N GLY A 13 -23.06 40.53 -7.41
CA GLY A 13 -22.75 39.68 -8.56
C GLY A 13 -21.27 39.32 -8.67
N GLY A 14 -20.37 40.26 -8.38
CA GLY A 14 -18.92 40.02 -8.36
C GLY A 14 -18.47 39.06 -7.25
N VAL A 15 -19.04 39.18 -6.05
CA VAL A 15 -18.73 38.29 -4.91
C VAL A 15 -19.28 36.88 -5.14
N VAL A 16 -20.51 36.75 -5.66
CA VAL A 16 -21.08 35.43 -6.01
C VAL A 16 -20.31 34.81 -7.17
N GLY A 17 -19.97 35.58 -8.20
CA GLY A 17 -19.13 35.12 -9.31
C GLY A 17 -17.75 34.65 -8.85
N ALA A 18 -17.07 35.41 -7.99
CA ALA A 18 -15.79 35.00 -7.40
C ALA A 18 -15.93 33.75 -6.52
N ALA A 19 -17.01 33.63 -5.74
CA ALA A 19 -17.28 32.46 -4.93
C ALA A 19 -17.54 31.21 -5.78
N VAL A 20 -18.31 31.33 -6.86
CA VAL A 20 -18.59 30.24 -7.81
C VAL A 20 -17.30 29.85 -8.55
N THR A 21 -16.52 30.80 -9.04
CA THR A 21 -15.24 30.53 -9.72
C THR A 21 -14.22 29.88 -8.77
N ASN A 22 -14.11 30.38 -7.54
CA ASN A 22 -13.25 29.79 -6.51
C ASN A 22 -13.73 28.37 -6.12
N TYR A 23 -15.04 28.17 -6.03
CA TYR A 23 -15.62 26.86 -5.77
C TYR A 23 -15.34 25.87 -6.91
N LEU A 24 -15.51 26.30 -8.17
CA LEU A 24 -15.22 25.48 -9.36
C LEU A 24 -13.74 25.16 -9.48
N SER A 25 -12.84 26.14 -9.28
CA SER A 25 -11.38 25.95 -9.27
C SER A 25 -10.96 24.94 -8.20
N ARG A 26 -11.44 25.11 -6.97
CA ARG A 26 -11.19 24.15 -5.88
C ARG A 26 -11.73 22.76 -6.15
N ASN A 27 -12.85 22.66 -6.86
CA ASN A 27 -13.42 21.36 -7.21
C ASN A 27 -12.61 20.67 -8.32
N GLN A 28 -12.07 21.44 -9.27
CA GLN A 28 -11.17 20.94 -10.30
C GLN A 28 -9.83 20.47 -9.72
N GLU A 29 -9.21 21.27 -8.84
CA GLU A 29 -8.01 20.87 -8.09
C GLU A 29 -8.24 19.57 -7.31
N ARG A 30 -9.38 19.45 -6.63
CA ARG A 30 -9.74 18.21 -5.91
C ARG A 30 -9.91 17.02 -6.84
N ARG A 31 -10.45 17.19 -8.05
CA ARG A 31 -10.56 16.10 -9.04
C ARG A 31 -9.17 15.67 -9.53
N GLN A 32 -8.26 16.61 -9.77
CA GLN A 32 -6.89 16.29 -10.16
C GLN A 32 -6.13 15.55 -9.05
N LEU A 33 -6.21 16.03 -7.81
CA LEU A 33 -5.60 15.35 -6.66
C LEU A 33 -6.18 13.94 -6.45
N ARG A 34 -7.50 13.78 -6.64
CA ARG A 34 -8.15 12.46 -6.61
C ARG A 34 -7.63 11.51 -7.67
N ALA A 35 -7.52 11.98 -8.90
CA ALA A 35 -7.00 11.19 -10.01
C ALA A 35 -5.54 10.78 -9.74
N ALA A 36 -4.71 11.71 -9.25
CA ALA A 36 -3.32 11.42 -8.88
C ALA A 36 -3.22 10.34 -7.79
N VAL A 37 -4.01 10.45 -6.72
CA VAL A 37 -4.03 9.43 -5.66
C VAL A 37 -4.48 8.07 -6.20
N MET A 38 -5.53 8.04 -7.02
CA MET A 38 -6.01 6.78 -7.63
C MET A 38 -4.97 6.15 -8.55
N GLN A 39 -4.30 6.96 -9.38
CA GLN A 39 -3.24 6.50 -10.27
C GLN A 39 -2.07 5.90 -9.48
N GLN A 40 -1.64 6.56 -8.41
CA GLN A 40 -0.56 6.03 -7.57
C GLN A 40 -0.98 4.76 -6.81
N LEU A 41 -2.22 4.67 -6.34
CA LEU A 41 -2.72 3.46 -5.70
C LEU A 41 -2.72 2.27 -6.67
N LEU A 42 -3.17 2.48 -7.91
CA LEU A 42 -3.07 1.45 -8.96
C LEU A 42 -1.62 1.07 -9.24
N ARG A 43 -0.72 2.04 -9.32
CA ARG A 43 0.72 1.78 -9.54
C ARG A 43 1.31 0.92 -8.42
N VAL A 44 0.98 1.18 -7.16
CA VAL A 44 1.44 0.34 -6.05
C VAL A 44 0.89 -1.08 -6.16
N ALA A 45 -0.40 -1.23 -6.47
CA ALA A 45 -1.02 -2.55 -6.65
C ALA A 45 -0.37 -3.35 -7.78
N THR A 46 -0.04 -2.70 -8.90
CA THR A 46 0.61 -3.37 -10.03
C THR A 46 2.01 -3.92 -9.71
N VAL A 47 2.68 -3.43 -8.66
CA VAL A 47 3.98 -3.98 -8.27
C VAL A 47 3.82 -5.43 -7.81
N CYS A 48 2.84 -5.71 -6.96
CA CYS A 48 2.53 -7.06 -6.48
C CYS A 48 2.13 -8.00 -7.63
N ASP A 49 1.33 -7.50 -8.58
CA ASP A 49 0.86 -8.29 -9.73
C ASP A 49 2.00 -8.67 -10.70
N ARG A 50 3.08 -7.89 -10.73
CA ARG A 50 4.25 -8.08 -11.60
C ARG A 50 5.38 -8.90 -10.96
N VAL A 51 5.20 -9.37 -9.72
CA VAL A 51 6.20 -10.23 -9.08
C VAL A 51 6.06 -11.65 -9.63
N GLY A 52 7.05 -12.05 -10.41
CA GLY A 52 7.07 -13.35 -11.08
C GLY A 52 7.99 -14.38 -10.44
N ASP A 53 9.04 -13.95 -9.73
CA ASP A 53 10.06 -14.87 -9.22
C ASP A 53 10.78 -14.36 -7.97
N ILE A 54 11.63 -15.21 -7.40
CA ILE A 54 12.60 -14.88 -6.35
C ILE A 54 14.02 -15.22 -6.81
N ALA A 55 14.98 -14.36 -6.47
CA ALA A 55 16.39 -14.54 -6.78
C ALA A 55 17.24 -14.48 -5.51
N PRO A 56 18.41 -15.17 -5.46
CA PRO A 56 19.35 -15.03 -4.36
C PRO A 56 19.79 -13.57 -4.21
N SER A 57 19.80 -13.09 -2.98
CA SER A 57 20.19 -11.72 -2.68
C SER A 57 21.65 -11.50 -3.01
N ARG A 58 21.95 -10.58 -3.95
CA ARG A 58 23.31 -10.20 -4.33
C ARG A 58 23.93 -9.30 -3.24
N GLY A 59 24.31 -9.90 -2.11
CA GLY A 59 25.38 -9.42 -1.22
C GLY A 59 25.27 -8.02 -0.60
N GLN A 60 24.17 -7.28 -0.73
CA GLN A 60 23.95 -6.10 0.09
C GLN A 60 23.47 -6.56 1.46
N SER A 61 24.31 -6.36 2.47
CA SER A 61 23.93 -6.54 3.88
C SER A 61 22.54 -5.94 4.10
N PRO A 62 21.64 -6.63 4.83
CA PRO A 62 20.32 -6.11 5.13
C PRO A 62 20.52 -4.92 6.07
N SER A 63 20.70 -3.74 5.49
CA SER A 63 20.54 -2.52 6.25
C SER A 63 19.08 -2.54 6.70
N PRO A 64 18.78 -2.50 8.01
CA PRO A 64 17.41 -2.52 8.48
C PRO A 64 16.73 -1.25 7.98
N SER A 65 16.10 -1.34 6.81
CA SER A 65 15.41 -0.21 6.23
C SER A 65 14.24 0.09 7.16
N ARG A 66 14.21 1.30 7.70
CA ARG A 66 13.09 1.80 8.50
C ARG A 66 11.86 1.86 7.59
N TYR A 67 11.06 0.80 7.58
CA TYR A 67 9.75 0.80 6.95
C TYR A 67 8.83 1.76 7.71
N LEU A 68 7.82 2.30 7.01
CA LEU A 68 6.78 3.15 7.62
C LEU A 68 6.03 2.41 8.75
N VAL A 69 6.14 1.08 8.82
CA VAL A 69 5.63 0.21 9.88
C VAL A 69 6.76 -0.58 10.57
N GLY A 70 7.76 0.12 11.09
CA GLY A 70 8.75 -0.39 12.06
C GLY A 70 9.86 -1.29 11.49
N GLU A 71 10.79 -1.71 12.37
CA GLU A 71 11.83 -2.71 12.06
C GLU A 71 11.17 -4.07 11.83
N ARG A 72 10.70 -4.33 10.60
CA ARG A 72 10.14 -5.62 10.22
C ARG A 72 11.01 -6.25 9.16
N LEU A 73 11.66 -7.34 9.54
CA LEU A 73 12.35 -8.25 8.64
C LEU A 73 11.36 -8.78 7.61
N LEU A 74 11.61 -8.47 6.34
CA LEU A 74 10.87 -9.04 5.22
C LEU A 74 11.14 -10.54 5.13
N ALA A 75 10.15 -11.29 4.61
CA ALA A 75 10.29 -12.73 4.42
C ALA A 75 11.53 -13.05 3.57
N THR A 76 11.71 -12.30 2.49
CA THR A 76 12.86 -12.32 1.58
C THR A 76 14.21 -12.21 2.32
N ALA A 77 14.37 -11.21 3.20
CA ALA A 77 15.57 -11.02 4.00
C ALA A 77 15.89 -12.23 4.91
N ARG A 78 14.86 -12.88 5.47
CA ARG A 78 15.04 -14.07 6.33
C ARG A 78 15.58 -15.27 5.56
N PHE A 79 15.25 -15.39 4.27
CA PHE A 79 15.69 -16.49 3.40
C PHE A 79 16.88 -16.12 2.51
N GLY A 80 17.42 -14.90 2.63
CA GLY A 80 18.53 -14.43 1.78
C GLY A 80 18.14 -14.29 0.31
N VAL A 81 16.85 -14.07 0.03
CA VAL A 81 16.31 -13.91 -1.33
C VAL A 81 15.79 -12.49 -1.53
N THR A 82 15.50 -12.15 -2.77
CA THR A 82 14.85 -10.90 -3.20
C THR A 82 13.69 -11.25 -4.12
N ALA A 83 12.57 -10.53 -4.00
CA ALA A 83 11.45 -10.68 -4.92
C ALA A 83 11.74 -9.91 -6.21
N VAL A 84 11.57 -10.57 -7.35
CA VAL A 84 11.94 -10.06 -8.67
C VAL A 84 10.70 -9.84 -9.51
N LEU A 85 10.63 -8.68 -10.14
CA LEU A 85 9.59 -8.33 -11.10
C LEU A 85 9.84 -9.01 -12.45
N ASP A 86 8.81 -9.07 -13.29
CA ASP A 86 8.92 -9.62 -14.65
C ASP A 86 10.01 -8.96 -15.52
N ASP A 87 10.39 -7.71 -15.22
CA ASP A 87 11.46 -6.97 -15.91
C ASP A 87 12.85 -7.16 -15.28
N GLY A 88 12.97 -8.04 -14.28
CA GLY A 88 14.21 -8.30 -13.53
C GLY A 88 14.51 -7.26 -12.44
N GLY A 89 13.62 -6.29 -12.23
CA GLY A 89 13.76 -5.28 -11.17
C GLY A 89 13.49 -5.84 -9.78
N ASP A 90 14.05 -5.18 -8.77
CA ASP A 90 13.73 -5.46 -7.36
C ASP A 90 12.33 -4.97 -7.03
N ALA A 91 11.44 -5.91 -6.68
CA ALA A 91 10.04 -5.63 -6.37
C ALA A 91 9.90 -4.79 -5.08
N GLU A 92 10.75 -5.00 -4.09
CA GLU A 92 10.67 -4.28 -2.81
C GLU A 92 11.08 -2.82 -2.98
N GLN A 93 12.16 -2.59 -3.74
CA GLN A 93 12.60 -1.24 -4.05
C GLN A 93 11.55 -0.51 -4.89
N THR A 94 11.01 -1.16 -5.92
CA THR A 94 9.95 -0.60 -6.76
C THR A 94 8.68 -0.29 -5.96
N GLN A 95 8.30 -1.19 -5.04
CA GLN A 95 7.14 -0.97 -4.17
C GLN A 95 7.38 0.22 -3.23
N ARG A 96 8.58 0.35 -2.64
CA ARG A 96 8.93 1.45 -1.76
C ARG A 96 8.85 2.80 -2.46
N GLU A 97 9.34 2.87 -3.70
CA GLU A 97 9.23 4.05 -4.56
C GLU A 97 7.77 4.39 -4.87
N ALA A 98 6.97 3.40 -5.28
CA ALA A 98 5.56 3.60 -5.57
C ALA A 98 4.76 4.06 -4.32
N ILE A 99 5.06 3.51 -3.13
CA ILE A 99 4.45 3.94 -1.86
C ILE A 99 4.87 5.37 -1.53
N SER A 100 6.14 5.74 -1.75
CA SER A 100 6.60 7.12 -1.55
C SER A 100 5.85 8.10 -2.45
N ASP A 101 5.64 7.76 -3.72
CA ASP A 101 4.84 8.58 -4.65
C ASP A 101 3.37 8.69 -4.22
N LEU A 102 2.78 7.58 -3.75
CA LEU A 102 1.45 7.58 -3.17
C LEU A 102 1.36 8.47 -1.92
N VAL A 103 2.39 8.44 -1.07
CA VAL A 103 2.46 9.26 0.15
C VAL A 103 2.43 10.75 -0.21
N VAL A 104 3.24 11.17 -1.18
CA VAL A 104 3.28 12.55 -1.65
C VAL A 104 1.92 12.97 -2.22
N ALA A 105 1.30 12.14 -3.07
CA ALA A 105 -0.01 12.42 -3.65
C ALA A 105 -1.12 12.50 -2.58
N ALA A 106 -1.12 11.57 -1.62
CA ALA A 106 -2.12 11.48 -0.56
C ALA A 106 -2.04 12.65 0.43
N LEU A 107 -0.83 13.03 0.85
CA LEU A 107 -0.64 14.19 1.72
C LEU A 107 -1.04 15.50 1.03
N SER A 108 -0.73 15.63 -0.27
CA SER A 108 -1.17 16.78 -1.08
C SER A 108 -2.70 16.85 -1.21
N ALA A 109 -3.38 15.69 -1.21
CA ALA A 109 -4.83 15.59 -1.19
C ALA A 109 -5.46 15.81 0.20
N GLY A 110 -4.66 16.03 1.25
CA GLY A 110 -5.12 16.24 2.62
C GLY A 110 -5.58 14.96 3.34
N ILE A 111 -5.12 13.78 2.87
CA ILE A 111 -5.40 12.49 3.52
C ILE A 111 -4.58 12.40 4.82
N PRO A 112 -5.18 11.98 5.95
CA PRO A 112 -4.43 11.77 7.19
C PRO A 112 -3.35 10.70 7.02
N ARG A 113 -2.13 10.98 7.51
CA ARG A 113 -1.00 10.04 7.47
C ARG A 113 -1.34 8.67 8.03
N THR A 114 -2.13 8.61 9.09
CA THR A 114 -2.56 7.32 9.67
C THR A 114 -3.32 6.43 8.70
N VAL A 115 -4.18 7.00 7.83
CA VAL A 115 -4.90 6.22 6.81
C VAL A 115 -3.94 5.68 5.76
N LEU A 116 -2.97 6.49 5.40
CA LEU A 116 -1.92 6.16 4.44
C LEU A 116 -0.97 5.10 4.97
N ASP A 117 -0.61 5.13 6.26
CA ASP A 117 0.23 4.09 6.88
C ASP A 117 -0.44 2.71 6.80
N PHE A 118 -1.77 2.64 6.94
CA PHE A 118 -2.53 1.40 6.74
C PHE A 118 -2.59 0.96 5.27
N ALA A 119 -2.78 1.90 4.33
CA ALA A 119 -2.82 1.59 2.91
C ALA A 119 -1.45 1.10 2.39
N GLY A 120 -0.38 1.83 2.70
CA GLY A 120 0.99 1.41 2.38
C GLY A 120 1.35 0.08 3.05
N GLY A 121 1.00 -0.08 4.33
CA GLY A 121 1.20 -1.35 5.04
C GLY A 121 0.36 -2.51 4.49
N GLY A 122 -0.80 -2.25 3.88
CA GLY A 122 -1.58 -3.26 3.16
C GLY A 122 -0.85 -3.81 1.95
N GLU A 123 -0.28 -2.92 1.16
CA GLU A 123 0.47 -3.28 -0.05
C GLU A 123 1.80 -3.96 0.29
N GLU A 124 2.55 -3.47 1.29
CA GLU A 124 3.77 -4.14 1.79
C GLU A 124 3.49 -5.57 2.25
N ARG A 125 2.34 -5.80 2.90
CA ARG A 125 1.93 -7.13 3.37
C ARG A 125 1.50 -8.04 2.25
N ALA A 126 0.85 -7.51 1.22
CA ALA A 126 0.53 -8.26 0.02
C ALA A 126 1.81 -8.72 -0.69
N LEU A 127 2.82 -7.83 -0.84
CA LEU A 127 4.12 -8.22 -1.39
C LEU A 127 4.79 -9.29 -0.53
N GLN A 128 4.75 -9.16 0.80
CA GLN A 128 5.30 -10.18 1.70
C GLN A 128 4.60 -11.53 1.55
N CYS A 129 3.26 -11.56 1.42
CA CYS A 129 2.53 -12.80 1.15
C CYS A 129 2.90 -13.39 -0.22
N LYS A 130 3.07 -12.54 -1.24
CA LYS A 130 3.52 -12.99 -2.57
C LYS A 130 4.92 -13.60 -2.54
N ALA A 131 5.83 -13.01 -1.77
CA ALA A 131 7.17 -13.59 -1.56
C ALA A 131 7.09 -14.95 -0.84
N ILE A 132 6.22 -15.10 0.17
CA ILE A 132 5.98 -16.37 0.86
C ILE A 132 5.42 -17.42 -0.11
N GLU A 133 4.46 -17.05 -0.96
CA GLU A 133 3.90 -17.90 -2.01
C GLU A 133 5.00 -18.41 -2.97
N LEU A 134 5.86 -17.52 -3.46
CA LEU A 134 6.94 -17.89 -4.36
C LEU A 134 7.97 -18.81 -3.70
N ILE A 135 8.32 -18.57 -2.44
CA ILE A 135 9.20 -19.45 -1.67
C ILE A 135 8.55 -20.83 -1.48
N ASP A 136 7.26 -20.88 -1.15
CA ASP A 136 6.52 -22.12 -0.97
C ASP A 136 6.45 -22.94 -2.26
N VAL A 137 6.13 -22.29 -3.39
CA VAL A 137 6.15 -22.92 -4.73
C VAL A 137 7.55 -23.48 -5.03
N ARG A 138 8.60 -22.71 -4.75
CA ARG A 138 9.99 -23.16 -4.92
C ARG A 138 10.37 -24.31 -3.99
N LEU A 139 9.65 -24.54 -2.90
CA LEU A 139 9.83 -25.68 -2.00
C LEU A 139 8.88 -26.84 -2.30
N GLY A 140 7.97 -26.69 -3.26
CA GLY A 140 7.03 -27.72 -3.67
C GLY A 140 5.67 -27.68 -2.98
N GLY A 141 5.25 -26.54 -2.43
CA GLY A 141 3.91 -26.35 -1.88
C GLY A 141 3.74 -26.89 -0.46
N VAL A 142 4.66 -26.57 0.44
CA VAL A 142 4.71 -27.10 1.82
C VAL A 142 3.58 -26.54 2.69
N LEU A 143 3.14 -25.30 2.41
CA LEU A 143 2.12 -24.62 3.21
C LEU A 143 0.68 -25.06 2.89
N GLY A 144 0.41 -25.58 1.68
CA GLY A 144 -0.91 -26.06 1.27
C GLY A 144 -2.03 -25.05 1.54
N GLU A 145 -3.13 -25.50 2.16
CA GLU A 145 -4.32 -24.68 2.47
C GLU A 145 -4.01 -23.43 3.31
N SER A 146 -2.96 -23.47 4.14
CA SER A 146 -2.58 -22.33 4.97
C SER A 146 -2.06 -21.14 4.14
N LEU A 147 -1.53 -21.41 2.94
CA LEU A 147 -1.12 -20.38 1.99
C LEU A 147 -2.34 -19.72 1.35
N ASP A 148 -3.33 -20.49 0.93
CA ASP A 148 -4.57 -19.96 0.34
C ASP A 148 -5.31 -19.06 1.33
N GLU A 149 -5.42 -19.49 2.59
CA GLU A 149 -5.99 -18.66 3.65
C GLU A 149 -5.18 -17.38 3.87
N LEU A 150 -3.85 -17.47 3.86
CA LEU A 150 -2.97 -16.32 4.03
C LEU A 150 -3.16 -15.30 2.89
N MET A 151 -3.22 -15.77 1.65
CA MET A 151 -3.45 -14.95 0.46
C MET A 151 -4.82 -14.28 0.53
N ALA A 152 -5.88 -15.03 0.83
CA ALA A 152 -7.23 -14.50 0.96
C ALA A 152 -7.34 -13.40 2.04
N HIS A 153 -6.72 -13.61 3.21
CA HIS A 153 -6.70 -12.61 4.27
C HIS A 153 -5.87 -11.37 3.91
N SER A 154 -4.75 -11.55 3.21
CA SER A 154 -3.93 -10.44 2.75
C SER A 154 -4.67 -9.57 1.72
N GLU A 155 -5.40 -10.19 0.80
CA GLU A 155 -6.21 -9.51 -0.20
C GLU A 155 -7.39 -8.77 0.44
N ALA A 156 -8.09 -9.41 1.38
CA ALA A 156 -9.17 -8.76 2.13
C ALA A 156 -8.66 -7.54 2.91
N TYR A 157 -7.48 -7.64 3.53
CA TYR A 157 -6.86 -6.52 4.23
C TYR A 157 -6.43 -5.39 3.28
N ARG A 158 -5.82 -5.73 2.14
CA ARG A 158 -5.44 -4.78 1.08
C ARG A 158 -6.66 -4.03 0.55
N GLN A 159 -7.74 -4.73 0.21
CA GLN A 159 -8.99 -4.11 -0.23
C GLN A 159 -9.59 -3.21 0.87
N ALA A 160 -9.59 -3.65 2.13
CA ALA A 160 -10.15 -2.89 3.24
C ALA A 160 -9.41 -1.56 3.48
N THR A 161 -8.09 -1.53 3.28
CA THR A 161 -7.25 -0.34 3.43
C THR A 161 -7.36 0.59 2.22
N ALA A 162 -7.35 0.05 1.00
CA ALA A 162 -7.60 0.82 -0.23
C ALA A 162 -8.98 1.51 -0.20
N GLN A 163 -10.04 0.78 0.17
CA GLN A 163 -11.38 1.36 0.35
C GLN A 163 -11.40 2.45 1.42
N HIS A 164 -10.63 2.30 2.50
CA HIS A 164 -10.55 3.31 3.54
C HIS A 164 -9.89 4.59 3.04
N LEU A 165 -8.81 4.47 2.26
CA LEU A 165 -8.14 5.59 1.61
C LEU A 165 -9.07 6.29 0.62
N LEU A 166 -9.77 5.56 -0.24
CA LEU A 166 -10.75 6.13 -1.19
C LEU A 166 -11.91 6.84 -0.47
N ARG A 167 -12.41 6.29 0.64
CA ARG A 167 -13.42 6.98 1.46
C ARG A 167 -12.87 8.27 2.08
N ALA A 168 -11.60 8.28 2.53
CA ALA A 168 -10.97 9.47 3.09
C ALA A 168 -10.84 10.59 2.05
N LEU A 169 -10.57 10.19 0.80
CA LEU A 169 -10.44 11.06 -0.35
C LEU A 169 -11.80 11.68 -0.81
N TRP A 170 -12.89 10.91 -0.75
CA TRP A 170 -14.23 11.39 -1.15
C TRP A 170 -14.99 12.09 -0.03
N HIS A 171 -14.90 11.58 1.21
CA HIS A 171 -15.69 12.03 2.35
C HIS A 171 -14.81 12.27 3.59
N PRO A 172 -13.96 13.32 3.59
CA PRO A 172 -12.99 13.57 4.65
C PRO A 172 -13.65 13.83 6.02
N TRP A 173 -14.83 14.45 6.04
CA TRP A 173 -15.54 14.74 7.29
C TRP A 173 -16.19 13.49 7.91
N GLN A 174 -16.80 12.64 7.08
CA GLN A 174 -17.42 11.38 7.54
C GLN A 174 -16.38 10.39 8.03
N THR A 175 -15.24 10.31 7.33
CA THR A 175 -14.14 9.41 7.72
C THR A 175 -13.53 9.82 9.05
N ARG A 176 -13.37 11.12 9.35
CA ARG A 176 -12.88 11.60 10.65
C ARG A 176 -13.73 11.11 11.82
N LEU A 177 -15.05 11.08 11.70
CA LEU A 177 -15.96 10.64 12.78
C LEU A 177 -15.80 9.15 13.11
N ARG A 178 -15.64 8.30 12.09
CA ARG A 178 -15.52 6.84 12.26
C ARG A 178 -14.07 6.35 12.30
N LEU A 179 -13.11 7.26 12.20
CA LEU A 179 -11.69 6.94 12.04
C LEU A 179 -11.19 6.04 13.16
N ARG A 180 -11.45 6.41 14.42
CA ARG A 180 -10.93 5.66 15.58
C ARG A 180 -11.36 4.20 15.60
N ALA A 181 -12.66 3.94 15.41
CA ALA A 181 -13.18 2.57 15.39
C ALA A 181 -12.60 1.77 14.21
N ARG A 182 -12.51 2.40 13.03
CA ARG A 182 -11.96 1.75 11.84
C ARG A 182 -10.47 1.44 11.99
N LEU A 183 -9.67 2.36 12.54
CA LEU A 183 -8.25 2.12 12.78
C LEU A 183 -8.04 1.00 13.80
N ARG A 184 -8.91 0.86 14.82
CA ARG A 184 -8.83 -0.27 15.76
C ARG A 184 -9.07 -1.61 15.06
N ALA A 185 -10.10 -1.69 14.21
CA ALA A 185 -10.37 -2.90 13.42
C ALA A 185 -9.19 -3.23 12.51
N LEU A 186 -8.67 -2.25 11.76
CA LEU A 186 -7.51 -2.46 10.89
C LEU A 186 -6.26 -2.90 11.67
N ARG A 187 -6.04 -2.41 12.90
CA ARG A 187 -4.94 -2.91 13.76
C ARG A 187 -5.12 -4.38 14.11
N GLN A 188 -6.32 -4.79 14.50
CA GLN A 188 -6.62 -6.20 14.80
C GLN A 188 -6.40 -7.09 13.58
N ASP A 189 -6.84 -6.63 12.40
CA ASP A 189 -6.65 -7.34 11.14
C ASP A 189 -5.15 -7.48 10.79
N VAL A 190 -4.37 -6.41 10.96
CA VAL A 190 -2.90 -6.43 10.76
C VAL A 190 -2.23 -7.41 11.70
N ASP A 191 -2.58 -7.40 12.99
CA ASP A 191 -1.96 -8.27 13.98
C ASP A 191 -2.32 -9.74 13.75
N ALA A 192 -3.54 -10.02 13.28
CA ALA A 192 -3.93 -11.36 12.86
C ALA A 192 -3.16 -11.81 11.61
N LEU A 193 -3.07 -10.96 10.58
CA LEU A 193 -2.31 -11.25 9.35
C LEU A 193 -0.83 -11.47 9.66
N HIS A 194 -0.23 -10.62 10.49
CA HIS A 194 1.17 -10.74 10.88
C HIS A 194 1.47 -12.05 11.60
N ARG A 195 0.59 -12.49 12.52
CA ARG A 195 0.74 -13.79 13.19
C ARG A 195 0.68 -14.95 12.20
N ARG A 196 -0.22 -14.91 11.22
CA ARG A 196 -0.28 -15.94 10.15
C ARG A 196 0.97 -15.95 9.28
N GLN A 197 1.45 -14.78 8.88
CA GLN A 197 2.72 -14.65 8.14
C GLN A 197 3.89 -15.21 8.94
N GLN A 198 3.97 -14.92 10.24
CA GLN A 198 5.00 -15.47 11.12
C GLN A 198 4.92 -16.99 11.24
N ALA A 199 3.70 -17.54 11.36
CA ALA A 199 3.49 -18.98 11.37
C ALA A 199 3.97 -19.62 10.06
N ALA A 200 3.54 -19.10 8.90
CA ALA A 200 3.99 -19.58 7.59
C ALA A 200 5.52 -19.50 7.44
N MET A 201 6.13 -18.36 7.77
CA MET A 201 7.58 -18.20 7.74
C MET A 201 8.30 -19.15 8.71
N SER A 202 7.70 -19.52 9.84
CA SER A 202 8.31 -20.47 10.78
C SER A 202 8.36 -21.90 10.22
N VAL A 203 7.34 -22.31 9.46
CA VAL A 203 7.30 -23.59 8.75
C VAL A 203 8.34 -23.61 7.62
N LEU A 204 8.39 -22.55 6.82
CA LEU A 204 9.36 -22.41 5.73
C LEU A 204 10.81 -22.28 6.24
N ALA A 205 11.02 -21.75 7.45
CA ALA A 205 12.34 -21.59 8.05
C ALA A 205 12.88 -22.86 8.73
N GLN A 206 12.23 -24.01 8.60
CA GLN A 206 12.81 -25.28 9.01
C GLN A 206 14.12 -25.53 8.24
N PRO A 207 15.15 -26.10 8.90
CA PRO A 207 16.48 -26.22 8.32
C PRO A 207 16.48 -26.98 6.98
N GLU A 208 15.68 -28.04 6.89
CA GLU A 208 15.49 -28.85 5.68
C GLU A 208 15.02 -27.99 4.49
N HIS A 209 14.03 -27.12 4.73
CA HIS A 209 13.51 -26.21 3.70
C HIS A 209 14.51 -25.12 3.33
N THR A 210 15.23 -24.55 4.30
CA THR A 210 16.23 -23.51 4.00
C THR A 210 17.39 -24.05 3.16
N GLN A 211 17.82 -25.29 3.40
CA GLN A 211 18.84 -25.97 2.59
C GLN A 211 18.31 -26.29 1.20
N ALA A 212 17.12 -26.87 1.10
CA ALA A 212 16.47 -27.17 -0.18
C ALA A 212 16.25 -25.90 -1.03
N LEU A 213 15.91 -24.77 -0.41
CA LEU A 213 15.77 -23.49 -1.09
C LEU A 213 17.13 -23.00 -1.63
N ALA A 214 18.18 -23.05 -0.81
CA ALA A 214 19.52 -22.63 -1.21
C ALA A 214 20.07 -23.48 -2.37
N GLU A 215 19.87 -24.81 -2.32
CA GLU A 215 20.25 -25.72 -3.41
C GLU A 215 19.50 -25.39 -4.70
N ARG A 216 18.17 -25.21 -4.63
CA ARG A 216 17.35 -24.88 -5.80
C ARG A 216 17.68 -23.51 -6.41
N LEU A 217 18.12 -22.55 -5.60
CA LEU A 217 18.52 -21.22 -6.07
C LEU A 217 19.98 -21.18 -6.56
N GLY A 218 20.86 -22.05 -6.06
CA GLY A 218 22.25 -22.17 -6.50
C GLY A 218 22.43 -23.01 -7.78
N HIS A 219 21.38 -23.71 -8.22
CA HIS A 219 21.33 -24.46 -9.48
C HIS A 219 20.75 -23.66 -10.68
N LEU A 220 20.55 -22.35 -10.53
CA LEU A 220 20.18 -21.41 -11.60
C LEU A 220 21.38 -20.56 -12.02
#